data_AF-A0A7S4E1I6-F1
#
_entry.id   AF-A0A7S4E1I6-F1
#
_cell.length_a   1.000
_cell.length_b   1.000
_cell.length_c   1.000
_cell.angle_alpha   90.00
_cell.angle_beta   90.00
_cell.angle_gamma   90.00
#
_symmetry.space_group_name_H-M   'P 1'
#
loop_
_entity.id
_entity.type
_entity.pdbx_description
1 polymer ?
#
loop_
_entity_poly.entity_id
_entity_poly.type
_entity_poly.pdbx_seq_one_letter_code
_entity_poly.pdbx_strand_id
1 'polypeptide(L)'
;MKMNRAGQSTSGDPMTGGSDGGSSGSGPLGVPLSTWALLFFILFLVGILCAIGVNLIANLLHLSTHMLHLQIFFLRKYLRAVIRCLEDSICNVLWAIFIFPAQMFCKCARYVTYPVKEMCVGCWRKLDNYYKPYKITS
;
A
#
# COMPACT_ATOMS: atom_id res chain seq x y z
N MET A 1 86.09 56.36 65.41
CA MET A 1 86.88 55.12 65.57
C MET A 1 85.91 54.00 65.90
N LYS A 2 85.89 52.92 65.09
CA LYS A 2 85.12 51.65 65.15
C LYS A 2 83.58 51.76 65.16
N MET A 3 82.81 51.38 64.12
CA MET A 3 82.67 50.19 63.25
C MET A 3 81.34 49.43 63.54
N ASN A 4 80.42 49.56 62.59
CA ASN A 4 79.41 48.63 62.03
C ASN A 4 79.13 47.26 62.69
N ARG A 5 77.83 46.92 62.79
CA ARG A 5 77.21 45.64 62.34
C ARG A 5 75.67 45.81 62.37
N ALA A 6 74.93 45.84 61.27
CA ALA A 6 74.70 44.87 60.20
C ALA A 6 74.00 43.57 60.69
N GLY A 7 72.71 43.51 60.40
CA GLY A 7 71.86 42.33 60.17
C GLY A 7 70.56 42.88 59.57
N GLN A 8 70.19 42.75 58.28
CA GLN A 8 70.26 41.61 57.36
C GLN A 8 69.65 40.39 58.06
N SER A 9 68.34 40.14 57.93
CA SER A 9 67.77 39.47 56.75
C SER A 9 66.49 40.13 56.19
N THR A 10 66.64 40.92 55.13
CA THR A 10 65.65 41.03 54.06
C THR A 10 65.93 39.89 53.09
N SER A 11 65.06 38.89 53.09
CA SER A 11 65.10 37.75 52.17
C SER A 11 63.67 37.38 51.81
N GLY A 12 63.30 37.61 50.55
CA GLY A 12 62.01 37.22 49.98
C GLY A 12 61.45 38.31 49.06
N ASP A 13 62.04 38.42 47.88
CA ASP A 13 61.57 39.25 46.78
C ASP A 13 60.05 39.10 46.52
N PRO A 14 59.34 40.21 46.23
CA PRO A 14 58.05 40.15 45.56
C PRO A 14 58.29 39.94 44.05
N MET A 15 58.51 38.70 43.65
CA MET A 15 58.50 38.25 42.25
C MET A 15 57.56 37.04 42.24
N THR A 16 56.31 37.14 41.80
CA THR A 16 55.91 37.57 40.47
C THR A 16 54.61 38.36 40.59
N GLY A 17 54.60 39.57 40.01
CA GLY A 17 53.36 40.28 39.74
C GLY A 17 52.41 39.38 38.98
N GLY A 18 51.29 39.04 39.63
CA GLY A 18 50.05 38.70 38.95
C GLY A 18 49.55 39.96 38.26
N SER A 19 50.22 40.30 37.16
CA SER A 19 49.84 41.32 36.19
C SER A 19 49.29 40.55 35.00
N ASP A 20 47.97 40.50 34.88
CA ASP A 20 47.20 41.36 33.97
C ASP A 20 46.85 40.54 32.71
N GLY A 21 45.61 40.41 32.25
CA GLY A 21 44.42 41.18 32.54
C GLY A 21 43.18 40.30 32.63
N GLY A 22 42.38 40.62 33.64
CA GLY A 22 40.98 40.25 33.64
C GLY A 22 40.30 40.77 32.37
N SER A 23 39.69 39.85 31.65
CA SER A 23 38.30 40.05 31.27
C SER A 23 37.54 38.84 31.80
N SER A 24 37.32 38.84 33.11
CA SER A 24 36.32 37.96 33.73
C SER A 24 34.96 38.44 33.24
N GLY A 25 34.65 38.12 31.99
CA GLY A 25 33.33 38.21 31.40
C GLY A 25 32.44 37.28 32.22
N SER A 26 31.92 37.81 33.31
CA SER A 26 30.88 37.19 34.10
C SER A 26 29.74 36.94 33.12
N GLY A 27 29.54 35.67 32.78
CA GLY A 27 28.38 35.29 32.00
C GLY A 27 27.11 35.77 32.71
N PRO A 28 25.99 35.91 32.01
CA PRO A 28 24.74 36.27 32.66
C PRO A 28 24.52 35.32 33.83
N LEU A 29 24.19 35.87 35.01
CA LEU A 29 23.98 35.14 36.28
C LEU A 29 25.24 34.67 37.05
N GLY A 30 26.44 35.14 36.72
CA GLY A 30 27.65 34.86 37.51
C GLY A 30 28.28 33.49 37.27
N VAL A 31 27.79 32.77 36.25
CA VAL A 31 28.33 31.48 35.81
C VAL A 31 29.41 31.74 34.76
N PRO A 32 30.56 31.02 34.79
CA PRO A 32 31.61 31.21 33.79
C PRO A 32 31.08 30.99 32.36
N LEU A 33 31.54 31.84 31.44
CA LEU A 33 31.08 31.87 30.03
C LEU A 33 31.23 30.50 29.34
N SER A 34 32.19 29.69 29.76
CA SER A 34 32.42 28.32 29.30
C SER A 34 31.24 27.38 29.60
N THR A 35 30.58 27.53 30.75
CA THR A 35 29.39 26.74 31.11
C THR A 35 28.21 27.08 30.22
N TRP A 36 28.02 28.36 29.89
CA TRP A 36 26.98 28.80 28.94
C TRP A 36 27.20 28.22 27.54
N ALA A 37 28.44 28.26 27.04
CA ALA A 37 28.79 27.68 25.74
C ALA A 37 28.51 26.17 25.69
N LEU A 38 28.83 25.45 26.77
CA LEU A 38 28.58 24.01 26.89
C LEU A 38 27.06 23.71 26.91
N LEU A 39 26.28 24.53 27.61
CA LEU A 39 24.83 24.41 27.68
C LEU A 39 24.18 24.61 26.31
N PHE A 40 24.58 25.64 25.56
CA PHE A 40 24.14 25.85 24.19
C PHE A 40 24.53 24.71 23.27
N PHE A 41 25.74 24.17 23.41
CA PHE A 41 26.19 23.02 22.63
C PHE A 41 25.34 21.77 22.89
N ILE A 42 25.04 21.47 24.15
CA ILE A 42 24.16 20.35 24.51
C ILE A 42 22.76 20.55 23.94
N LEU A 43 22.15 21.73 24.14
CA LEU A 43 20.82 22.04 23.61
C LEU A 43 20.78 21.93 22.08
N PHE A 44 21.84 22.36 21.41
CA PHE A 44 21.98 22.24 19.96
C PHE A 44 22.05 20.78 19.51
N LEU A 45 22.87 19.95 20.17
CA LEU A 45 22.94 18.51 19.87
C LEU A 45 21.61 17.79 20.11
N VAL A 46 20.93 18.10 21.21
CA VAL A 46 19.60 17.55 21.52
C VAL A 46 18.58 17.99 20.46
N GLY A 47 18.63 19.25 20.02
CA GLY A 47 17.79 19.76 18.95
C GLY A 47 18.00 19.02 17.62
N ILE A 48 19.25 18.79 17.22
CA ILE A 48 19.58 18.02 16.02
C ILE A 48 19.07 16.59 16.14
N LEU A 49 19.30 15.92 17.28
CA LEU A 49 18.86 14.55 17.50
C LEU A 49 17.33 14.43 17.43
N CYS A 50 16.60 15.40 18.00
CA CYS A 50 15.14 15.48 17.89
C CYS A 50 14.69 15.68 16.45
N ALA A 51 15.32 16.60 15.71
CA ALA A 51 14.96 16.86 14.31
C ALA A 51 15.15 15.62 13.43
N ILE A 52 16.25 14.89 13.62
CA ILE A 52 16.51 13.61 12.94
C ILE A 52 15.46 12.58 13.33
N GLY A 53 15.14 12.46 14.62
CA GLY A 53 14.12 11.52 15.11
C GLY A 53 12.74 11.77 14.52
N VAL A 54 12.29 13.03 14.51
CA VAL A 54 10.98 13.41 13.95
C VAL A 54 10.93 13.17 12.45
N ASN A 55 12.01 13.49 11.71
CA ASN A 55 12.07 13.26 10.27
C ASN A 55 12.07 11.75 9.93
N LEU A 56 12.76 10.93 10.74
CA LEU A 56 12.73 9.47 10.59
C LEU A 56 11.32 8.92 10.83
N ILE A 57 10.64 9.37 11.90
CA ILE A 57 9.28 8.97 12.23
C ILE A 57 8.31 9.38 11.12
N ALA A 58 8.43 10.60 10.60
CA ALA A 58 7.60 11.10 9.49
C ALA A 58 7.77 10.25 8.22
N ASN A 59 9.01 9.89 7.88
CA ASN A 59 9.28 9.02 6.72
C ASN A 59 8.75 7.60 6.90
N LEU A 60 8.83 7.04 8.12
CA LEU A 60 8.24 5.74 8.46
C LEU A 60 6.71 5.75 8.34
N LEU A 61 6.06 6.80 8.85
CA LEU A 61 4.61 7.01 8.70
C LEU A 61 4.21 7.13 7.24
N HIS A 62 4.94 7.92 6.45
CA HIS A 62 4.69 8.07 5.02
C HIS A 62 4.81 6.71 4.31
N LEU A 63 5.87 5.94 4.58
CA LEU A 63 6.05 4.61 4.00
C LEU A 63 4.91 3.65 4.38
N SER A 64 4.45 3.68 5.64
CA SER A 64 3.32 2.88 6.11
C SER A 64 2.02 3.23 5.37
N THR A 65 1.73 4.52 5.15
CA THR A 65 0.52 4.95 4.43
C THR A 65 0.50 4.50 2.97
N HIS A 66 1.66 4.46 2.31
CA HIS A 66 1.78 3.92 0.93
C HIS A 66 1.54 2.42 0.86
N MET A 67 2.04 1.66 1.84
CA MET A 67 1.78 0.22 1.93
C MET A 67 0.29 -0.10 2.08
N LEU A 68 -0.44 0.68 2.89
CA LEU A 68 -1.88 0.51 3.07
C LEU A 68 -2.67 0.82 1.79
N HIS A 69 -2.28 1.89 1.06
CA HIS A 69 -2.91 2.22 -0.22
C HIS A 69 -2.75 1.12 -1.26
N LEU A 70 -1.56 0.51 -1.34
CA LEU A 70 -1.29 -0.61 -2.24
C LEU A 70 -2.21 -1.81 -1.92
N GLN A 71 -2.32 -2.20 -0.64
CA GLN A 71 -3.16 -3.33 -0.24
C GLN A 71 -4.64 -3.12 -0.60
N ILE A 72 -5.18 -1.92 -0.32
CA ILE A 72 -6.57 -1.57 -0.64
C ILE A 72 -6.81 -1.60 -2.16
N PHE A 73 -5.82 -1.16 -2.96
CA PHE A 73 -5.93 -1.16 -4.41
C PHE A 73 -5.99 -2.59 -4.99
N PHE A 74 -5.15 -3.50 -4.50
CA PHE A 74 -5.20 -4.91 -4.90
C PHE A 74 -6.52 -5.58 -4.50
N LEU A 75 -7.03 -5.30 -3.29
CA LEU A 75 -8.30 -5.83 -2.80
C LEU A 75 -9.47 -5.45 -3.74
N ARG A 76 -9.52 -4.19 -4.19
CA ARG A 76 -10.57 -3.71 -5.11
C ARG A 76 -10.53 -4.42 -6.46
N LYS A 77 -9.33 -4.64 -7.02
CA LYS A 77 -9.18 -5.39 -8.27
C LYS A 77 -9.59 -6.86 -8.09
N TYR A 78 -9.20 -7.46 -6.98
CA TYR A 78 -9.52 -8.86 -6.68
C TYR A 78 -11.04 -9.07 -6.51
N LEU A 79 -11.71 -8.21 -5.74
CA LEU A 79 -13.17 -8.26 -5.59
C LEU A 79 -13.91 -8.15 -6.93
N ARG A 80 -13.48 -7.26 -7.82
CA ARG A 80 -14.09 -7.11 -9.14
C ARG A 80 -13.92 -8.37 -10.00
N ALA A 81 -12.77 -9.04 -9.94
CA ALA A 81 -12.53 -10.28 -10.66
C ALA A 81 -13.40 -11.42 -10.11
N VAL A 82 -13.48 -11.55 -8.78
CA VAL A 82 -14.30 -12.58 -8.12
C VAL A 82 -15.78 -12.42 -8.46
N ILE A 83 -16.31 -11.19 -8.38
CA ILE A 83 -17.72 -10.92 -8.73
C ILE A 83 -18.02 -11.35 -10.18
N ARG A 84 -17.12 -11.04 -11.11
CA ARG A 84 -17.30 -11.39 -12.54
C ARG A 84 -17.27 -12.90 -12.79
N CYS A 85 -16.34 -13.61 -12.15
CA CYS A 85 -16.32 -15.08 -12.19
C CYS A 85 -17.58 -15.70 -11.59
N LEU A 86 -18.14 -15.07 -10.55
CA LEU A 86 -19.34 -15.54 -9.88
C LEU A 86 -20.59 -15.29 -10.75
N GLU A 87 -20.69 -14.15 -11.42
CA GLU A 87 -21.72 -13.86 -12.42
C GLU A 87 -21.67 -14.85 -13.59
N ASP A 88 -20.50 -15.09 -14.18
CA ASP A 88 -20.36 -16.03 -15.30
C ASP A 88 -20.73 -17.46 -14.89
N SER A 89 -20.34 -17.90 -13.68
CA SER A 89 -20.69 -19.20 -13.13
C SER A 89 -22.20 -19.35 -12.92
N ILE A 90 -22.85 -18.35 -12.30
CA ILE A 90 -24.30 -18.34 -12.08
C ILE A 90 -25.05 -18.35 -13.42
N CYS A 91 -24.65 -17.51 -14.38
CA CYS A 91 -25.27 -17.46 -15.71
C CYS A 91 -25.16 -18.80 -16.43
N ASN A 92 -23.99 -19.46 -16.36
CA ASN A 92 -23.78 -20.75 -17.00
C ASN A 92 -24.61 -21.87 -16.35
N VAL A 93 -24.70 -21.87 -15.01
CA VAL A 93 -25.55 -22.81 -14.26
C VAL A 93 -27.04 -22.58 -14.56
N LEU A 94 -27.50 -21.33 -14.59
CA LEU A 94 -28.87 -21.00 -14.97
C LEU A 94 -29.19 -21.43 -16.41
N TRP A 95 -28.25 -21.22 -17.34
CA TRP A 95 -28.42 -21.65 -18.72
C TRP A 95 -28.53 -23.18 -18.83
N ALA A 96 -27.69 -23.91 -18.08
CA ALA A 96 -27.73 -25.38 -18.02
C ALA A 96 -29.02 -25.92 -17.37
N ILE A 97 -29.56 -25.25 -16.35
CA ILE A 97 -30.77 -25.73 -15.65
C ILE A 97 -32.05 -25.41 -16.42
N PHE A 98 -32.15 -24.24 -17.06
CA PHE A 98 -33.40 -23.80 -17.67
C PHE A 98 -33.44 -23.99 -19.19
N ILE A 99 -32.39 -23.57 -19.89
CA ILE A 99 -32.39 -23.53 -21.36
C ILE A 99 -32.08 -24.90 -21.95
N PHE A 100 -31.13 -25.64 -21.36
CA PHE A 100 -30.77 -26.97 -21.83
C PHE A 100 -31.96 -27.97 -21.84
N PRO A 101 -32.75 -28.14 -20.76
CA PRO A 101 -33.88 -29.05 -20.81
C PRO A 101 -34.97 -28.57 -21.76
N ALA A 102 -35.21 -27.26 -21.88
CA ALA A 102 -36.17 -26.72 -22.85
C ALA A 102 -35.77 -27.05 -24.30
N GLN A 103 -34.49 -26.91 -24.64
CA GLN A 103 -33.96 -27.30 -25.96
C GLN A 103 -34.09 -28.80 -26.21
N MET A 104 -33.80 -29.63 -25.20
CA MET A 104 -33.97 -31.08 -25.30
C MET A 104 -35.44 -31.46 -25.49
N PHE A 105 -36.37 -30.80 -24.79
CA PHE A 105 -37.81 -30.98 -24.98
C PHE A 105 -38.26 -30.62 -26.40
N CYS A 106 -37.83 -29.47 -26.94
CA CYS A 106 -38.18 -29.07 -28.31
C CYS A 106 -37.61 -30.04 -29.36
N LYS A 107 -36.38 -30.53 -29.16
CA LYS A 107 -35.78 -31.55 -30.05
C LYS A 107 -36.55 -32.87 -29.96
N CYS A 108 -36.88 -33.34 -28.77
CA CYS A 108 -37.70 -34.55 -28.57
C CYS A 108 -39.07 -34.40 -29.22
N ALA A 109 -39.76 -33.27 -29.03
CA ALA A 109 -41.04 -33.01 -29.68
C ALA A 109 -40.94 -33.05 -31.21
N ARG A 110 -39.84 -32.53 -31.78
CA ARG A 110 -39.58 -32.58 -33.22
C ARG A 110 -39.31 -34.00 -33.73
N TYR A 111 -38.64 -34.84 -32.95
CA TYR A 111 -38.44 -36.25 -33.28
C TYR A 111 -39.74 -37.05 -33.21
N VAL A 112 -40.57 -36.83 -32.19
CA VAL A 112 -41.86 -37.52 -32.02
C VAL A 112 -42.86 -37.13 -33.11
N THR A 113 -42.82 -35.88 -33.60
CA THR A 113 -43.69 -35.41 -34.68
C THR A 113 -43.21 -35.83 -36.08
N TYR A 114 -41.97 -36.27 -36.23
CA TYR A 114 -41.39 -36.74 -37.50
C TYR A 114 -42.13 -37.93 -38.14
N PRO A 115 -42.41 -39.04 -37.41
CA PRO A 115 -43.16 -40.16 -37.99
C PRO A 115 -44.59 -39.76 -38.38
N VAL A 116 -45.22 -38.86 -37.63
CA VAL A 116 -46.57 -38.36 -37.95
C VAL A 116 -46.56 -37.60 -39.28
N LYS A 117 -45.54 -36.75 -39.49
CA LYS A 117 -45.35 -36.04 -40.76
C LYS A 117 -45.15 -37.01 -41.93
N GLU A 118 -44.31 -38.04 -41.77
CA GLU A 118 -44.06 -39.01 -42.84
C GLU A 118 -45.30 -39.86 -43.15
N MET A 119 -46.08 -40.23 -42.14
CA MET A 119 -47.37 -40.91 -42.35
C MET A 119 -48.37 -40.04 -43.11
N CYS A 120 -48.49 -38.76 -42.76
CA CYS A 120 -49.37 -37.83 -43.48
C CYS A 120 -48.96 -37.69 -44.96
N VAL A 121 -47.66 -37.53 -45.25
CA VAL A 121 -47.16 -37.43 -46.63
C VAL A 121 -47.36 -38.75 -47.39
N GLY A 122 -47.17 -39.89 -46.73
CA GLY A 122 -47.42 -41.21 -47.31
C GLY A 122 -48.90 -41.43 -47.65
N CYS A 123 -49.80 -41.03 -46.76
CA CYS A 123 -51.24 -41.11 -46.98
C CYS A 123 -51.67 -40.21 -48.14
N TRP A 124 -51.13 -38.98 -48.21
CA TRP A 124 -51.40 -38.05 -49.30
C TRP A 124 -50.90 -38.56 -50.65
N ARG A 125 -49.70 -39.14 -50.71
CA ARG A 125 -49.19 -39.76 -51.97
C ARG A 125 -50.04 -40.95 -52.41
N LYS A 126 -50.50 -41.78 -51.48
CA LYS A 126 -51.41 -42.90 -51.81
C LYS A 126 -52.73 -42.39 -52.36
N LEU A 127 -53.28 -41.31 -51.79
CA LEU A 127 -54.50 -40.69 -52.26
C LEU A 127 -54.32 -40.06 -53.65
N ASP A 128 -53.24 -39.30 -53.88
CA ASP A 128 -53.00 -38.64 -55.18
C ASP A 128 -52.74 -39.67 -56.29
N ASN A 129 -52.02 -40.76 -55.99
CA ASN A 129 -51.83 -41.88 -56.92
C ASN A 129 -53.14 -42.64 -57.23
N TYR A 130 -54.06 -42.70 -56.28
CA TYR A 130 -55.38 -43.32 -56.51
C TYR A 130 -56.25 -42.50 -57.46
N TYR A 131 -56.22 -41.16 -57.33
CA TYR A 131 -56.99 -40.27 -58.21
C TYR A 131 -56.31 -39.97 -59.56
N LYS A 132 -54.99 -40.18 -59.68
CA LYS A 132 -54.21 -39.91 -60.92
C LYS A 132 -53.22 -41.05 -61.24
N PRO A 133 -53.69 -42.24 -61.62
CA PRO A 133 -52.83 -43.41 -61.80
C PRO A 133 -51.85 -43.30 -62.98
N TYR A 134 -52.15 -42.46 -63.97
CA TYR A 134 -51.33 -42.26 -65.19
C TYR A 134 -50.04 -41.47 -64.98
N LYS A 135 -49.77 -40.94 -63.77
CA LYS A 135 -48.55 -40.17 -63.46
C LYS A 135 -47.34 -41.02 -63.03
N ILE A 136 -47.51 -42.33 -62.82
CA ILE A 136 -46.46 -43.18 -62.20
C ILE A 136 -45.62 -43.91 -63.28
N THR A 137 -45.99 -43.81 -64.55
CA THR A 137 -45.43 -44.61 -65.66
C THR A 137 -44.48 -43.84 -66.61
N SER A 138 -43.86 -42.73 -66.18
CA SER A 138 -42.78 -42.06 -66.95
C SER A 138 -41.44 -42.13 -66.24
#